data_AF-A0A8K0I0K3-F1
#
_entry.id   AF-A0A8K0I0K3-F1
#
_cell.length_a   1.000
_cell.length_b   1.000
_cell.length_c   1.000
_cell.angle_alpha   90.00
_cell.angle_beta   90.00
_cell.angle_gamma   90.00
#
_symmetry.space_group_name_H-M   'P 1'
#
loop_
_entity.id
_entity.type
_entity.pdbx_description
1 polymer ?
#
loop_
_entity_poly.entity_id
_entity_poly.type
_entity_poly.pdbx_seq_one_letter_code
_entity_poly.pdbx_strand_id
1 'polypeptide(L)'
;MNVSMEYSSQAMMPELDLLNVTLMTAQRKDGHQSLYHLGPTAHPQLPKHDCSHWCLPGVPDTWNELFYAFFLRWESKVQQI
;
A
#
# COMPACT_ATOMS: atom_id res chain seq x y z
N MET A 1 15.52 1.72 5.61
CA MET A 1 15.15 2.90 6.42
C MET A 1 14.53 2.39 7.71
N ASN A 2 15.23 2.51 8.83
CA ASN A 2 14.67 2.22 10.14
C ASN A 2 13.87 3.45 10.56
N VAL A 3 12.55 3.31 10.66
CA VAL A 3 11.72 4.33 11.31
C VAL A 3 11.83 4.07 12.81
N SER A 4 12.64 4.86 13.50
CA SER A 4 12.67 4.90 14.96
C SER A 4 11.41 5.59 15.44
N MET A 5 10.51 4.83 16.07
CA MET A 5 9.28 5.32 16.65
C MET A 5 9.55 5.67 18.12
N GLU A 6 9.87 6.93 18.40
CA GLU A 6 10.04 7.41 19.78
C GLU A 6 8.66 7.55 20.43
N TYR A 7 8.34 6.64 21.35
CA TYR A 7 7.07 6.63 22.07
C TYR A 7 7.16 7.55 23.30
N SER A 8 6.54 8.73 23.22
CA SER A 8 6.34 9.61 24.38
C SER A 8 5.28 8.99 25.30
N SER A 9 5.70 8.57 26.48
CA SER A 9 4.91 7.81 27.45
C SER A 9 3.91 8.69 28.20
N GLN A 10 2.88 9.24 27.54
CA GLN A 10 1.69 9.76 28.24
C GLN A 10 0.44 10.05 27.38
N ALA A 11 0.36 9.57 26.13
CA ALA A 11 -0.87 9.63 25.35
C ALA A 11 -1.49 8.23 25.25
N MET A 12 -2.81 8.11 25.48
CA MET A 12 -3.56 6.90 25.11
C MET A 12 -3.36 6.70 23.61
N MET A 13 -2.65 5.64 23.22
CA MET A 13 -2.51 5.31 21.82
C MET A 13 -3.87 4.92 21.26
N PRO A 14 -4.29 5.50 20.12
CA PRO A 14 -5.39 4.92 19.38
C PRO A 14 -5.04 3.46 19.09
N GLU A 15 -6.04 2.58 19.21
CA GLU A 15 -5.90 1.19 18.77
C GLU A 15 -5.50 1.20 17.29
N LEU A 16 -4.31 0.69 16.99
CA LEU A 16 -3.73 0.71 15.66
C LEU A 16 -3.94 -0.65 15.01
N ASP A 17 -4.89 -0.73 14.08
CA ASP A 17 -5.09 -1.89 13.23
C ASP A 17 -4.20 -1.79 11.98
N LEU A 18 -3.33 -2.78 11.79
CA LEU A 18 -2.42 -2.86 10.63
C LEU A 18 -3.01 -3.75 9.52
N LEU A 19 -3.14 -3.18 8.31
CA LEU A 19 -3.52 -3.94 7.12
C LEU A 19 -2.30 -4.65 6.51
N ASN A 20 -2.11 -5.93 6.86
CA ASN A 20 -0.99 -6.73 6.34
C ASN A 20 -1.25 -7.24 4.91
N VAL A 21 -0.71 -6.53 3.92
CA VAL A 21 -0.77 -6.90 2.48
C VAL A 21 0.52 -7.52 1.96
N THR A 22 1.50 -7.81 2.81
CA THR A 22 2.86 -8.19 2.38
C THR A 22 2.88 -9.44 1.52
N LEU A 23 2.23 -10.53 1.97
CA LEU A 23 2.25 -11.81 1.26
C LEU A 23 1.54 -11.72 -0.10
N MET A 24 0.33 -11.17 -0.13
CA MET A 24 -0.43 -11.02 -1.38
C MET A 24 0.27 -10.10 -2.38
N THR A 25 0.91 -9.03 -1.89
CA THR A 25 1.68 -8.11 -2.72
C THR A 25 2.92 -8.78 -3.30
N ALA A 26 3.62 -9.60 -2.51
CA ALA A 26 4.83 -10.32 -2.96
C ALA A 26 4.53 -11.33 -4.08
N GLN A 27 3.29 -11.80 -4.19
CA GLN A 27 2.84 -12.69 -5.28
C GLN A 27 2.62 -11.94 -6.60
N ARG A 28 2.54 -10.61 -6.58
CA ARG A 28 2.17 -9.78 -7.73
C ARG A 28 3.36 -9.05 -8.37
N LYS A 29 4.50 -9.72 -8.57
CA LYS A 29 5.69 -9.13 -9.23
C LYS A 29 5.40 -8.59 -10.64
N ASP A 30 4.35 -9.11 -11.28
CA ASP A 30 3.82 -8.68 -12.58
C ASP A 30 3.16 -7.29 -12.55
N GLY A 31 2.76 -6.81 -11.37
CA GLY A 31 2.06 -5.54 -11.22
C GLY A 31 2.94 -4.29 -11.29
N HIS A 32 4.26 -4.44 -11.40
CA HIS A 32 5.20 -3.30 -11.40
C HIS A 32 5.29 -2.59 -12.75
N GLN A 33 5.60 -1.29 -12.70
CA GLN A 33 5.73 -0.45 -13.90
C GLN A 33 6.92 -0.84 -14.79
N SER A 34 7.95 -1.50 -14.24
CA SER A 34 9.10 -2.01 -14.98
C SER A 34 9.76 -0.93 -15.84
N LEU A 35 9.58 -0.90 -17.16
CA LEU A 35 10.15 0.13 -18.05
C LEU A 35 9.17 1.27 -18.37
N TYR A 36 7.90 1.09 -18.01
CA TYR A 36 6.80 1.97 -18.41
C TYR A 36 6.58 3.16 -17.44
N HIS A 37 7.42 3.30 -16.40
CA HIS A 37 7.32 4.43 -15.44
C HIS A 37 7.60 5.79 -16.06
N LEU A 38 8.34 5.85 -17.17
CA LEU A 38 8.74 7.12 -17.80
C LEU A 38 7.69 7.70 -18.77
N GLY A 39 6.60 6.97 -19.03
CA GLY A 39 5.55 7.38 -19.98
C GLY A 39 5.96 7.30 -21.47
N PRO A 40 5.05 7.66 -22.39
CA PRO A 40 5.19 7.39 -23.82
C PRO A 40 6.30 8.18 -24.52
N THR A 41 6.69 9.32 -23.95
CA THR A 41 7.62 10.28 -24.56
C THR A 41 9.06 10.08 -24.13
N ALA A 42 9.32 9.13 -23.23
CA ALA A 42 10.64 8.89 -22.71
C ALA A 42 11.39 7.84 -23.52
N HIS A 43 12.53 8.26 -24.07
CA HIS A 43 13.54 7.37 -24.63
C HIS A 43 14.73 7.29 -23.68
N PRO A 44 14.69 6.40 -22.66
CA PRO A 44 15.84 6.23 -21.80
C PRO A 44 17.00 5.61 -22.58
N GLN A 45 18.18 6.23 -22.50
CA GLN A 45 19.41 5.69 -23.08
C GLN A 45 19.83 4.37 -22.39
N LEU A 46 19.40 4.17 -21.14
CA LEU A 46 19.49 2.91 -20.39
C LEU A 46 18.14 2.66 -19.68
N PRO A 47 17.39 1.61 -20.03
CA PRO A 47 16.11 1.32 -19.39
C PRO A 47 16.37 0.85 -17.95
N LYS A 48 16.12 1.71 -16.95
CA LYS A 48 16.12 1.31 -15.54
C LYS A 48 14.74 0.74 -15.20
N HIS A 49 14.68 -0.49 -14.71
CA HIS A 49 13.43 -1.09 -14.26
C HIS A 49 12.99 -0.51 -12.91
N ASP A 50 11.75 -0.05 -12.84
CA ASP A 50 11.06 0.28 -11.62
C ASP A 50 10.33 -0.95 -11.07
N CYS A 51 10.84 -1.46 -9.95
CA CYS A 51 10.28 -2.60 -9.22
C CYS A 51 9.70 -2.17 -7.86
N SER A 52 9.51 -0.87 -7.64
CA SER A 52 8.99 -0.32 -6.39
C SER A 52 7.57 0.21 -6.55
N HIS A 53 7.25 0.75 -7.73
CA HIS A 53 5.93 1.30 -8.04
C HIS A 53 5.05 0.31 -8.80
N TRP A 54 3.75 0.54 -8.73
CA TRP A 54 2.70 -0.31 -9.28
C TRP A 54 2.03 0.34 -10.49
N CYS A 55 1.68 -0.46 -11.49
CA CYS A 55 0.76 -0.06 -12.54
C CYS A 55 -0.64 0.18 -11.97
N LEU A 56 -1.38 1.10 -12.59
CA LEU A 56 -2.80 1.30 -12.34
C LEU A 56 -3.58 1.08 -13.66
N PRO A 57 -4.70 0.33 -13.63
CA PRO A 57 -5.24 -0.40 -12.47
C PRO A 57 -4.32 -1.57 -12.03
N GLY A 58 -4.32 -1.92 -10.74
CA GLY A 58 -3.39 -2.93 -10.21
C GLY A 58 -3.44 -3.19 -8.70
N VAL A 59 -2.29 -3.58 -8.14
CA VAL A 59 -2.14 -4.01 -6.73
C VAL A 59 -2.67 -2.98 -5.71
N PRO A 60 -2.44 -1.66 -5.86
CA PRO A 60 -2.99 -0.67 -4.95
C PRO A 60 -4.52 -0.63 -4.91
N ASP A 61 -5.21 -1.00 -6.00
CA ASP A 61 -6.67 -1.02 -6.02
C ASP A 61 -7.21 -2.12 -5.09
N THR A 62 -6.60 -3.30 -5.08
CA THR A 62 -6.95 -4.38 -4.14
C THR A 62 -6.67 -3.98 -2.69
N TRP A 63 -5.62 -3.21 -2.42
CA TRP A 63 -5.39 -2.68 -1.07
C TRP A 63 -6.53 -1.74 -0.64
N ASN A 64 -7.00 -0.88 -1.55
CA ASN A 64 -8.12 0.03 -1.30
C ASN A 64 -9.43 -0.72 -1.06
N GLU A 65 -9.70 -1.79 -1.81
CA GLU A 65 -10.87 -2.65 -1.60
C GLU A 65 -10.86 -3.31 -0.23
N LEU A 66 -9.71 -3.88 0.19
CA LEU A 66 -9.56 -4.47 1.52
C LEU A 66 -9.73 -3.41 2.61
N PHE A 67 -9.06 -2.27 2.47
CA PHE A 67 -9.18 -1.15 3.40
C PHE A 67 -10.63 -0.71 3.55
N TYR A 68 -11.35 -0.54 2.44
CA TYR A 68 -12.76 -0.15 2.46
C TYR A 68 -13.63 -1.20 3.16
N ALA A 69 -13.42 -2.49 2.90
CA ALA A 69 -14.14 -3.55 3.60
C ALA A 69 -13.87 -3.53 5.12
N PHE A 70 -12.62 -3.31 5.55
CA PHE A 70 -12.28 -3.17 6.97
C PHE A 70 -12.93 -1.94 7.59
N PHE A 71 -12.92 -0.81 6.88
CA PHE A 71 -13.56 0.42 7.30
C PHE A 71 -15.06 0.24 7.51
N LEU A 72 -15.78 -0.34 6.55
CA LEU A 72 -17.21 -0.64 6.68
C LEU A 72 -17.52 -1.59 7.84
N ARG A 73 -16.67 -2.60 8.05
CA ARG A 73 -16.80 -3.52 9.18
C ARG A 73 -16.60 -2.79 10.51
N TRP A 74 -15.67 -1.84 10.57
CA TRP A 74 -15.43 -1.03 11.76
C TRP A 74 -16.63 -0.12 12.06
N GLU A 75 -17.12 0.61 11.08
CA GLU A 75 -18.34 1.44 11.18
C GLU A 75 -19.52 0.63 11.71
N SER A 76 -19.73 -0.59 11.20
CA SER A 76 -20.81 -1.48 11.65
C SER A 76 -20.67 -1.88 13.13
N LYS A 77 -19.45 -2.09 13.62
CA LYS A 77 -19.19 -2.40 15.03
C LYS A 77 -19.43 -1.18 15.93
N VAL A 78 -19.03 0.01 15.48
CA VAL A 78 -19.23 1.27 16.21
C VAL A 78 -20.72 1.58 16.35
N GLN A 79 -21.51 1.36 15.30
CA GLN A 79 -22.97 1.61 15.32
C GLN A 79 -23.77 0.57 16.10
N GLN A 80 -23.17 -0.56 16.49
CA GLN A 80 -23.78 -1.60 17.33
C GLN A 80 -23.51 -1.44 18.83
N ILE A 81 -22.74 -0.43 19.24
CA ILE A 81 -22.49 -0.03 20.63
C ILE A 81 -23.30 1.24 20.92
#